data_AF-E4YKE7-F1
#
_entry.id   AF-E4YKE7-F1
#
_cell.length_a   1.000
_cell.length_b   1.000
_cell.length_c   1.000
_cell.angle_alpha   90.00
_cell.angle_beta   90.00
_cell.angle_gamma   90.00
#
_symmetry.space_group_name_H-M   'P 1'
#
loop_
_entity.id
_entity.type
_entity.pdbx_description
1 polymer ?
#
loop_
_entity_poly.entity_id
_entity_poly.type
_entity_poly.pdbx_seq_one_letter_code
_entity_poly.pdbx_strand_id
1 'polypeptide(L)'
;MAISSFTKKLKNLFSVYWYLASVGGSITETIRRSDENVTSEEALELTDQMTTVFGVIQSLAIFLAPINGIIIDQVLSKTSNKYLAILISATCCNVLGVTFSFLEVANSVELQYVTMVVSALHRAFTFSCHTALIGILFPHHHFGKLFGVSQAFSAIASFMVDYAFRLEHVVGFYQVNTWTAFTQVAMMYHPIVCYLEYRQRLQKD
;
A
#
# COMPACT_ATOMS: atom_id res chain seq x y z
N MET A 1 -5.50 21.70 -24.25
CA MET A 1 -4.54 21.63 -23.12
C MET A 1 -5.10 20.92 -21.87
N ALA A 2 -6.40 21.06 -21.55
CA ALA A 2 -7.02 20.45 -20.37
C ALA A 2 -7.06 18.90 -20.35
N ILE A 3 -7.29 18.28 -21.51
CA ILE A 3 -7.40 16.81 -21.62
C ILE A 3 -6.06 16.11 -21.28
N SER A 4 -4.92 16.64 -21.75
CA SER A 4 -3.58 16.13 -21.44
C SER A 4 -3.25 16.22 -19.94
N SER A 5 -3.68 17.28 -19.24
CA SER A 5 -3.52 17.38 -17.79
C SER A 5 -4.42 16.42 -17.02
N PHE A 6 -5.63 16.14 -17.52
CA PHE A 6 -6.55 15.19 -16.89
C PHE A 6 -6.06 13.75 -17.01
N THR A 7 -5.59 13.34 -18.19
CA THR A 7 -5.05 11.98 -18.41
C THR A 7 -3.78 11.73 -17.58
N LYS A 8 -2.92 12.74 -17.40
CA LYS A 8 -1.75 12.64 -16.51
C LYS A 8 -2.15 12.46 -15.04
N LYS A 9 -3.08 13.28 -14.54
CA LYS A 9 -3.63 13.15 -13.19
C LYS A 9 -4.36 11.83 -12.96
N LEU A 10 -5.04 11.31 -13.98
CA LEU A 10 -5.74 10.03 -13.91
C LEU A 10 -4.77 8.84 -13.83
N LYS A 11 -3.61 8.90 -14.50
CA LYS A 11 -2.56 7.87 -14.36
C LYS A 11 -1.97 7.82 -12.94
N ASN A 12 -1.87 8.96 -12.25
CA ASN A 12 -1.43 9.01 -10.85
C ASN A 12 -2.45 8.36 -9.90
N LEU A 13 -3.72 8.29 -10.29
CA LEU A 13 -4.76 7.72 -9.45
C LEU A 13 -4.52 6.22 -9.17
N PHE A 14 -3.92 5.48 -10.09
CA PHE A 14 -3.94 4.02 -10.08
C PHE A 14 -2.76 3.33 -9.39
N SER A 15 -2.17 3.91 -8.34
CA SER A 15 -1.24 3.14 -7.50
C SER A 15 -1.98 1.97 -6.87
N VAL A 16 -1.61 0.78 -7.29
CA VAL A 16 -2.34 -0.47 -7.09
C VAL A 16 -2.05 -1.08 -5.71
N TYR A 17 -3.08 -1.63 -5.06
CA TYR A 17 -3.01 -2.33 -3.79
C TYR A 17 -2.59 -3.80 -4.00
N TRP A 18 -1.37 -4.19 -3.59
CA TRP A 18 -0.84 -5.56 -3.81
C TRP A 18 -0.86 -6.48 -2.58
N TYR A 19 -1.15 -5.99 -1.37
CA TYR A 19 -0.73 -6.75 -0.19
C TYR A 19 -1.79 -7.62 0.49
N LEU A 20 -3.10 -7.31 0.40
CA LEU A 20 -4.05 -7.92 1.35
C LEU A 20 -4.08 -9.44 1.31
N ALA A 21 -3.79 -10.06 0.17
CA ALA A 21 -3.79 -11.50 0.10
C ALA A 21 -2.54 -12.11 0.78
N SER A 22 -1.39 -11.39 0.87
CA SER A 22 0.00 -11.88 1.13
C SER A 22 0.19 -12.66 2.46
N VAL A 23 -0.65 -12.37 3.44
CA VAL A 23 -0.32 -12.62 4.84
C VAL A 23 -0.49 -14.08 5.27
N GLY A 24 -1.54 -14.76 4.81
CA GLY A 24 -1.85 -16.13 5.28
C GLY A 24 -0.80 -17.16 4.89
N GLY A 25 -0.46 -17.25 3.59
CA GLY A 25 0.58 -18.17 3.09
C GLY A 25 1.96 -17.82 3.63
N SER A 26 2.26 -16.53 3.74
CA SER A 26 3.53 -16.02 4.26
C SER A 26 3.81 -16.42 5.70
N ILE A 27 2.79 -16.36 6.56
CA ILE A 27 2.91 -16.77 7.96
C ILE A 27 3.18 -18.26 8.07
N THR A 28 2.40 -19.10 7.39
CA THR A 28 2.57 -20.57 7.45
C THR A 28 3.95 -21.00 6.98
N GLU A 29 4.43 -20.44 5.86
CA GLU A 29 5.75 -20.79 5.35
C GLU A 29 6.88 -20.22 6.23
N THR A 30 6.71 -19.04 6.83
CA THR A 30 7.68 -18.50 7.82
C THR A 30 7.80 -19.42 9.04
N ILE A 31 6.67 -19.91 9.57
CA ILE A 31 6.65 -20.82 10.73
C ILE A 31 7.34 -22.13 10.38
N ARG A 32 6.97 -22.75 9.24
CA ARG A 32 7.53 -24.02 8.76
C ARG A 32 9.05 -23.96 8.55
N ARG A 33 9.58 -22.78 8.26
CA ARG A 33 11.02 -22.55 8.04
C ARG A 33 11.76 -22.09 9.28
N SER A 34 11.07 -21.57 10.29
CA SER A 34 11.68 -21.14 11.54
C SER A 34 11.98 -22.33 12.46
N ASP A 35 11.21 -23.43 12.34
CA ASP A 35 11.42 -24.66 13.11
C ASP A 35 11.05 -25.89 12.27
N GLU A 36 12.06 -26.69 11.90
CA GLU A 36 11.88 -27.92 11.09
C GLU A 36 11.15 -29.04 11.86
N ASN A 37 11.01 -28.94 13.19
CA ASN A 37 10.38 -29.97 14.01
C ASN A 37 8.88 -29.74 14.25
N VAL A 38 8.34 -28.59 13.82
CA VAL A 38 6.92 -28.25 14.00
C VAL A 38 6.06 -29.14 13.12
N THR A 39 5.08 -29.82 13.71
CA THR A 39 4.13 -30.62 12.96
C THR A 39 3.21 -29.74 12.11
N SER A 40 2.70 -30.26 10.99
CA SER A 40 1.79 -29.51 10.12
C SER A 40 0.54 -28.99 10.85
N GLU A 41 0.10 -29.69 11.89
CA GLU A 41 -1.05 -29.31 12.72
C GLU A 41 -0.72 -28.09 13.61
N GLU A 42 0.42 -28.10 14.29
CA GLU A 42 0.91 -26.97 15.10
C GLU A 42 1.17 -25.71 14.25
N ALA A 43 1.70 -25.87 13.04
CA ALA A 43 1.90 -24.75 12.11
C ALA A 43 0.58 -24.10 11.67
N LEU A 44 -0.47 -24.91 11.49
CA LEU A 44 -1.81 -24.43 11.13
C LEU A 44 -2.46 -23.69 12.31
N GLU A 45 -2.36 -24.22 13.53
CA GLU A 45 -2.88 -23.54 14.72
C GLU A 45 -2.21 -22.18 14.95
N LEU A 46 -0.89 -22.11 14.82
CA LEU A 46 -0.16 -20.84 14.96
C LEU A 46 -0.50 -19.86 13.84
N THR A 47 -0.68 -20.34 12.61
CA THR A 47 -1.14 -19.52 11.49
C THR A 47 -2.52 -18.92 11.77
N ASP A 48 -3.46 -19.70 12.28
CA ASP A 48 -4.83 -19.24 12.58
C ASP A 48 -4.83 -18.17 13.68
N GLN A 49 -4.04 -18.37 14.74
CA GLN A 49 -3.83 -17.37 15.80
C GLN A 49 -3.24 -16.08 15.24
N MET A 50 -2.18 -16.16 14.45
CA MET A 50 -1.55 -14.99 13.83
C MET A 50 -2.48 -14.28 12.84
N THR A 51 -3.31 -15.03 12.12
CA THR A 51 -4.34 -14.47 11.22
C THR A 51 -5.41 -13.72 12.01
N THR A 52 -5.81 -14.24 13.17
CA THR A 52 -6.73 -13.55 14.07
C THR A 52 -6.12 -12.25 14.61
N VAL A 53 -4.87 -12.28 15.08
CA VAL A 53 -4.13 -11.09 15.53
C VAL A 53 -4.02 -10.06 14.41
N PHE A 54 -3.69 -10.51 13.21
CA PHE A 54 -3.66 -9.66 12.03
C PHE A 54 -5.02 -8.99 11.78
N GLY A 55 -6.12 -9.73 11.87
CA GLY A 55 -7.48 -9.18 11.76
C GLY A 55 -7.77 -8.07 12.77
N VAL A 56 -7.35 -8.25 14.02
CA VAL A 56 -7.47 -7.23 15.08
C VAL A 56 -6.63 -5.99 14.75
N ILE A 57 -5.34 -6.16 14.41
CA ILE A 57 -4.45 -5.05 14.02
C ILE A 57 -5.06 -4.26 12.85
N GLN A 58 -5.57 -4.96 11.84
CA GLN A 58 -6.20 -4.36 10.68
C GLN A 58 -7.45 -3.56 11.04
N SER A 59 -8.25 -4.02 12.01
CA SER A 59 -9.41 -3.28 12.48
C SER A 59 -9.02 -1.99 13.21
N LEU A 60 -7.95 -2.04 14.03
CA LEU A 60 -7.45 -0.89 14.79
C LEU A 60 -6.77 0.16 13.89
N ALA A 61 -6.36 -0.22 12.68
CA ALA A 61 -5.78 0.70 11.69
C ALA A 61 -6.68 1.90 11.37
N ILE A 62 -8.00 1.79 11.58
CA ILE A 62 -8.94 2.90 11.38
C ILE A 62 -8.58 4.14 12.22
N PHE A 63 -8.01 3.94 13.42
CA PHE A 63 -7.58 5.03 14.29
C PHE A 63 -6.29 5.70 13.82
N LEU A 64 -5.53 5.03 12.94
CA LEU A 64 -4.29 5.54 12.37
C LEU A 64 -4.53 6.25 11.02
N ALA A 65 -5.67 6.01 10.37
CA ALA A 65 -6.05 6.66 9.13
C ALA A 65 -6.04 8.22 9.17
N PRO A 66 -6.42 8.88 10.29
CA PRO A 66 -6.36 10.34 10.41
C PRO A 66 -4.94 10.91 10.32
N ILE A 67 -3.90 10.14 10.64
CA ILE A 67 -2.51 10.63 10.67
C ILE A 67 -2.11 11.19 9.30
N ASN A 68 -2.44 10.47 8.22
CA ASN A 68 -2.14 10.94 6.87
C ASN A 68 -2.92 12.22 6.50
N GLY A 69 -4.18 12.34 6.95
CA GLY A 69 -4.96 13.56 6.78
C GLY A 69 -4.33 14.76 7.48
N ILE A 70 -3.89 14.56 8.73
CA ILE A 70 -3.17 15.59 9.51
C ILE A 70 -1.90 16.04 8.78
N ILE A 71 -1.12 15.12 8.21
CA ILE A 71 0.08 15.46 7.42
C ILE A 71 -0.29 16.37 6.24
N ILE A 72 -1.33 16.02 5.49
CA ILE A 72 -1.81 16.81 4.35
C ILE A 72 -2.23 18.21 4.79
N ASP A 73 -3.05 18.31 5.84
CA ASP A 73 -3.59 19.58 6.34
C ASP A 73 -2.48 20.48 6.91
N GLN A 74 -1.48 19.90 7.58
CA GLN A 74 -0.31 20.62 8.06
C GLN A 74 0.53 21.20 6.91
N VAL A 75 0.75 20.43 5.84
CA VAL A 75 1.48 20.93 4.67
C VAL A 75 0.67 22.01 3.96
N LEU A 76 -0.64 21.80 3.80
CA LEU A 76 -1.51 22.72 3.10
C LEU A 76 -1.64 24.05 3.87
N SER A 77 -1.78 24.03 5.19
CA SER A 77 -1.84 25.24 6.02
C SER A 77 -0.53 26.05 6.00
N LYS A 78 0.62 25.38 5.94
CA LYS A 78 1.93 26.05 5.93
C LYS A 78 2.36 26.58 4.57
N THR A 79 1.99 25.91 3.48
CA THR A 79 2.53 26.19 2.13
C THR A 79 1.48 26.65 1.14
N SER A 80 0.19 26.47 1.44
CA SER A 80 -0.93 26.63 0.50
C SER A 80 -0.77 25.84 -0.82
N ASN A 81 0.19 24.92 -0.89
CA ASN A 81 0.51 24.18 -2.10
C ASN A 81 -0.08 22.76 -2.06
N LYS A 82 -1.17 22.59 -2.79
CA LYS A 82 -1.90 21.33 -2.94
C LYS A 82 -1.03 20.19 -3.48
N TYR A 83 -0.15 20.47 -4.43
CA TYR A 83 0.71 19.45 -5.06
C TYR A 83 1.79 18.96 -4.11
N LEU A 84 2.33 19.85 -3.28
CA LEU A 84 3.30 19.50 -2.25
C LEU A 84 2.67 18.63 -1.16
N ALA A 85 1.44 18.95 -0.72
CA ALA A 85 0.73 18.14 0.27
C ALA A 85 0.47 16.71 -0.23
N ILE A 86 0.03 16.56 -1.49
CA ILE A 86 -0.15 15.25 -2.11
C ILE A 86 1.18 14.52 -2.31
N LEU A 87 2.25 15.21 -2.71
CA LEU A 87 3.59 14.62 -2.85
C LEU A 87 4.08 14.03 -1.52
N ILE A 88 3.96 14.78 -0.42
CA ILE A 88 4.41 14.32 0.91
C ILE A 88 3.58 13.12 1.35
N SER A 89 2.25 13.18 1.25
CA SER A 89 1.37 12.06 1.58
C SER A 89 1.69 10.80 0.76
N ALA A 90 1.85 10.95 -0.56
CA ALA A 90 2.21 9.86 -1.45
C ALA A 90 3.60 9.28 -1.11
N THR A 91 4.55 10.12 -0.72
CA THR A 91 5.89 9.68 -0.31
C THR A 91 5.83 8.88 0.99
N CYS A 92 5.12 9.37 2.01
CA CYS A 92 4.89 8.65 3.26
C CYS A 92 4.26 7.27 3.01
N CYS A 93 3.23 7.23 2.16
CA CYS A 93 2.58 5.97 1.78
C CYS A 93 3.57 5.00 1.11
N ASN A 94 4.38 5.46 0.16
CA ASN A 94 5.35 4.62 -0.53
C ASN A 94 6.46 4.12 0.40
N VAL A 95 6.97 4.97 1.30
CA VAL A 95 7.98 4.57 2.30
C VAL A 95 7.43 3.46 3.20
N LEU A 96 6.19 3.58 3.66
CA LEU A 96 5.53 2.53 4.45
C LEU A 96 5.44 1.23 3.64
N GLY A 97 5.01 1.30 2.38
CA GLY A 97 4.90 0.13 1.51
C GLY A 97 6.23 -0.55 1.23
N VAL A 98 7.29 0.21 0.95
CA VAL A 98 8.64 -0.34 0.74
C VAL A 98 9.18 -0.98 2.01
N THR A 99 9.10 -0.28 3.15
CA THR A 99 9.54 -0.78 4.47
C THR A 99 8.94 -2.14 4.74
N PHE A 100 7.63 -2.20 4.53
CA PHE A 100 6.84 -3.39 4.69
C PHE A 100 7.23 -4.56 3.79
N SER A 101 7.41 -4.33 2.48
CA SER A 101 7.82 -5.41 1.58
C SER A 101 9.19 -5.97 1.94
N PHE A 102 10.10 -5.15 2.48
CA PHE A 102 11.38 -5.63 3.00
C PHE A 102 11.22 -6.44 4.29
N LEU A 103 10.34 -6.02 5.20
CA LEU A 103 10.07 -6.76 6.44
C LEU A 103 9.42 -8.13 6.17
N GLU A 104 8.58 -8.25 5.15
CA GLU A 104 7.95 -9.51 4.75
C GLU A 104 8.94 -10.57 4.24
N VAL A 105 10.03 -10.15 3.57
CA VAL A 105 11.05 -11.07 3.06
C VAL A 105 11.87 -11.69 4.21
N ALA A 106 11.88 -11.08 5.39
CA ALA A 106 12.63 -11.58 6.52
C ALA A 106 11.92 -12.78 7.17
N ASN A 107 12.65 -13.89 7.32
CA ASN A 107 12.17 -15.14 7.88
C ASN A 107 12.21 -15.12 9.42
N SER A 108 11.38 -14.29 10.06
CA SER A 108 11.27 -14.23 11.52
C SER A 108 9.82 -14.01 11.96
N VAL A 109 9.32 -14.91 12.81
CA VAL A 109 7.96 -14.86 13.36
C VAL A 109 7.72 -13.59 14.17
N GLU A 110 8.69 -13.17 14.98
CA GLU A 110 8.58 -11.93 15.78
C GLU A 110 8.47 -10.70 14.86
N LEU A 111 9.23 -10.69 13.76
CA LEU A 111 9.21 -9.59 12.81
C LEU A 111 7.90 -9.54 12.02
N GLN A 112 7.22 -10.67 11.82
CA GLN A 112 5.91 -10.71 11.17
C GLN A 112 4.85 -9.89 11.93
N TYR A 113 4.87 -9.85 13.27
CA TYR A 113 3.97 -8.97 14.02
C TYR A 113 4.21 -7.49 13.72
N VAL A 114 5.48 -7.10 13.54
CA VAL A 114 5.84 -5.73 13.11
C VAL A 114 5.36 -5.50 11.68
N THR A 115 5.59 -6.45 10.78
CA THR A 115 5.10 -6.41 9.39
C THR A 115 3.59 -6.19 9.35
N MET A 116 2.80 -6.87 10.19
CA MET A 116 1.35 -6.68 10.30
C MET A 116 0.97 -5.24 10.68
N VAL A 117 1.67 -4.61 11.63
CA VAL A 117 1.39 -3.22 12.02
C VAL A 117 1.75 -2.25 10.89
N VAL A 118 2.90 -2.43 10.24
CA VAL A 118 3.31 -1.59 9.11
C VAL A 118 2.34 -1.79 7.93
N SER A 119 1.84 -3.00 7.70
CA SER A 119 0.81 -3.31 6.70
C SER A 119 -0.46 -2.50 6.92
N ALA A 120 -0.91 -2.43 8.18
CA ALA A 120 -2.12 -1.75 8.60
C ALA A 120 -2.00 -0.24 8.39
N LEU A 121 -0.84 0.31 8.75
CA LEU A 121 -0.49 1.70 8.50
C LEU A 121 -0.44 2.01 7.00
N HIS A 122 0.30 1.21 6.22
CA HIS A 122 0.41 1.40 4.77
C HIS A 122 -0.97 1.37 4.11
N ARG A 123 -1.85 0.45 4.51
CA ARG A 123 -3.22 0.36 4.04
C ARG A 123 -4.02 1.62 4.33
N ALA A 124 -4.02 2.06 5.59
CA ALA A 124 -4.74 3.24 6.02
C ALA A 124 -4.26 4.51 5.26
N PHE A 125 -2.94 4.64 5.08
CA PHE A 125 -2.33 5.74 4.33
C PHE A 125 -2.68 5.68 2.85
N THR A 126 -2.75 4.49 2.24
CA THR A 126 -3.11 4.34 0.82
C THR A 126 -4.51 4.87 0.57
N PHE A 127 -5.50 4.44 1.36
CA PHE A 127 -6.89 4.91 1.20
C PHE A 127 -7.02 6.41 1.47
N SER A 128 -6.36 6.91 2.52
CA SER A 128 -6.37 8.33 2.87
C SER A 128 -5.72 9.19 1.77
N CYS A 129 -4.52 8.81 1.31
CA CYS A 129 -3.79 9.50 0.23
C CYS A 129 -4.60 9.52 -1.07
N HIS A 130 -5.21 8.39 -1.43
CA HIS A 130 -6.00 8.28 -2.64
C HIS A 130 -7.24 9.19 -2.59
N THR A 131 -7.96 9.14 -1.47
CA THR A 131 -9.14 9.97 -1.22
C THR A 131 -8.78 11.47 -1.26
N ALA A 132 -7.67 11.85 -0.63
CA ALA A 132 -7.18 13.21 -0.65
C ALA A 132 -6.74 13.68 -2.04
N LEU A 133 -6.07 12.82 -2.82
CA LEU A 133 -5.66 13.12 -4.19
C LEU A 133 -6.89 13.46 -5.05
N ILE A 134 -7.94 12.64 -5.00
CA ILE A 134 -9.20 12.93 -5.71
C ILE A 134 -9.82 14.23 -5.20
N GLY A 135 -9.96 14.36 -3.88
CA GLY A 135 -10.64 15.49 -3.25
C GLY A 135 -9.96 16.84 -3.47
N ILE A 136 -8.62 16.86 -3.57
CA ILE A 136 -7.83 18.10 -3.68
C ILE A 136 -7.54 18.47 -5.14
N LEU A 137 -7.26 17.49 -6.01
CA LEU A 137 -6.79 17.75 -7.38
C LEU A 137 -7.89 17.75 -8.45
N PHE A 138 -9.08 17.23 -8.14
CA PHE A 138 -10.22 17.13 -9.06
C PHE A 138 -11.45 17.87 -8.54
N PRO A 139 -12.35 18.32 -9.44
CA PRO A 139 -13.62 18.91 -9.03
C PRO A 139 -14.50 17.93 -8.24
N HIS A 140 -15.15 18.41 -7.17
CA HIS A 140 -15.96 17.57 -6.27
C HIS A 140 -17.09 16.80 -6.95
N HIS A 141 -17.68 17.33 -8.04
CA HIS A 141 -18.77 16.65 -8.77
C HIS A 141 -18.33 15.34 -9.46
N HIS A 142 -17.02 15.12 -9.63
CA HIS A 142 -16.46 13.87 -10.17
C HIS A 142 -15.95 12.91 -9.09
N PHE A 143 -15.99 13.29 -7.81
CA PHE A 143 -15.39 12.53 -6.72
C PHE A 143 -15.87 11.08 -6.70
N GLY A 144 -17.20 10.86 -6.66
CA GLY A 144 -17.76 9.50 -6.61
C GLY A 144 -17.41 8.65 -7.82
N LYS A 145 -17.32 9.25 -9.03
CA LYS A 145 -16.94 8.54 -10.26
C LYS A 145 -15.48 8.11 -10.22
N LEU A 146 -14.58 9.04 -9.87
CA LEU A 146 -13.14 8.77 -9.81
C LEU A 146 -12.79 7.80 -8.68
N PHE A 147 -13.44 7.95 -7.52
CA PHE A 147 -13.27 7.05 -6.40
C PHE A 147 -13.77 5.65 -6.74
N GLY A 148 -14.96 5.51 -7.34
CA GLY A 148 -15.48 4.22 -7.78
C GLY A 148 -14.58 3.53 -8.81
N VAL A 149 -14.07 4.27 -9.80
CA VAL A 149 -13.12 3.74 -10.79
C VAL A 149 -11.84 3.26 -10.11
N SER A 150 -11.28 4.04 -9.19
CA SER A 150 -10.13 3.61 -8.38
C SER A 150 -10.38 2.31 -7.61
N GLN A 151 -11.52 2.19 -6.94
CA GLN A 151 -11.87 1.00 -6.19
C GLN A 151 -12.02 -0.22 -7.11
N ALA A 152 -12.51 -0.03 -8.34
CA ALA A 152 -12.56 -1.10 -9.34
C ALA A 152 -11.16 -1.58 -9.76
N PHE A 153 -10.20 -0.66 -9.96
CA PHE A 153 -8.80 -1.04 -10.21
C PHE A 153 -8.17 -1.74 -9.01
N SER A 154 -8.47 -1.30 -7.78
CA SER A 154 -8.04 -1.99 -6.57
C SER A 154 -8.62 -3.41 -6.48
N ALA A 155 -9.86 -3.63 -6.93
CA ALA A 155 -10.46 -4.96 -6.98
C ALA A 155 -9.77 -5.86 -8.03
N ILE A 156 -9.52 -5.34 -9.25
CA ILE A 156 -8.78 -6.06 -10.30
C ILE A 156 -7.39 -6.47 -9.80
N ALA A 157 -6.74 -5.57 -9.08
CA ALA A 157 -5.45 -5.85 -8.46
C ALA A 157 -5.50 -6.98 -7.45
N SER A 158 -6.49 -6.99 -6.55
CA SER A 158 -6.66 -8.08 -5.58
C SER A 158 -6.76 -9.45 -6.26
N PHE A 159 -7.38 -9.55 -7.44
CA PHE A 159 -7.38 -10.79 -8.23
C PHE A 159 -5.99 -11.17 -8.75
N MET A 160 -5.17 -10.19 -9.15
CA MET A 160 -3.77 -10.47 -9.56
C MET A 160 -2.93 -10.95 -8.38
N VAL A 161 -3.19 -10.45 -7.17
CA VAL A 161 -2.49 -10.94 -5.97
C VAL A 161 -2.90 -12.37 -5.66
N ASP A 162 -4.20 -12.72 -5.72
CA ASP A 162 -4.67 -14.12 -5.58
C ASP A 162 -3.99 -15.06 -6.60
N TYR A 163 -3.72 -14.57 -7.80
CA TYR A 163 -2.96 -15.33 -8.79
C TYR A 163 -1.48 -15.48 -8.39
N ALA A 164 -0.83 -14.41 -7.91
CA ALA A 164 0.55 -14.45 -7.43
C ALA A 164 0.73 -15.45 -6.28
N PHE A 165 -0.29 -15.62 -5.45
CA PHE A 165 -0.33 -16.67 -4.42
C PHE A 165 -0.25 -18.08 -4.94
N ARG A 166 -1.04 -18.37 -5.97
CA ARG A 166 -1.04 -19.70 -6.57
C ARG A 166 0.33 -19.99 -7.19
N LEU A 167 1.04 -18.97 -7.65
CA LEU A 167 2.42 -19.09 -8.14
C LEU A 167 3.42 -19.38 -7.02
N GLU A 168 3.15 -18.99 -5.77
CA GLU A 168 4.03 -19.28 -4.62
C GLU A 168 4.29 -20.78 -4.47
N HIS A 169 3.25 -21.60 -4.62
CA HIS A 169 3.35 -23.06 -4.56
C HIS A 169 4.20 -23.67 -5.69
N VAL A 170 4.43 -22.93 -6.79
CA VAL A 170 5.16 -23.41 -7.98
C VAL A 170 6.58 -22.86 -8.02
N VAL A 171 6.76 -21.58 -7.66
CA VAL A 171 7.98 -20.79 -7.86
C VAL A 171 8.75 -20.61 -6.55
N GLY A 172 8.04 -20.68 -5.42
CA GLY A 172 8.61 -20.57 -4.08
C GLY A 172 8.46 -19.17 -3.46
N PHE A 173 8.24 -19.17 -2.15
CA PHE A 173 7.97 -18.02 -1.30
C PHE A 173 8.92 -16.82 -1.50
N TYR A 174 10.23 -17.05 -1.43
CA TYR A 174 11.21 -15.96 -1.57
C TYR A 174 11.14 -15.27 -2.94
N GLN A 175 10.92 -16.02 -4.02
CA GLN A 175 10.89 -15.43 -5.35
C GLN A 175 9.65 -14.55 -5.53
N VAL A 176 8.48 -15.02 -5.09
CA VAL A 176 7.23 -14.25 -5.14
C VAL A 176 7.33 -12.99 -4.28
N ASN A 177 7.80 -13.10 -3.02
CA ASN A 177 7.94 -11.93 -2.15
C ASN A 177 9.00 -10.95 -2.64
N THR A 178 10.08 -11.45 -3.24
CA THR A 178 11.10 -10.60 -3.87
C THR A 178 10.49 -9.84 -5.05
N TRP A 179 9.69 -10.50 -5.89
CA TRP A 179 8.98 -9.83 -6.98
C TRP A 179 8.00 -8.77 -6.45
N THR A 180 7.26 -9.08 -5.39
CA THR A 180 6.36 -8.12 -4.72
C THR A 180 7.14 -6.92 -4.15
N ALA A 181 8.32 -7.14 -3.57
CA ALA A 181 9.18 -6.05 -3.12
C ALA A 181 9.66 -5.19 -4.29
N PHE A 182 10.07 -5.79 -5.40
CA PHE A 182 10.47 -5.04 -6.60
C PHE A 182 9.31 -4.27 -7.23
N THR A 183 8.10 -4.84 -7.29
CA THR A 183 6.92 -4.13 -7.79
C THR A 183 6.56 -2.96 -6.87
N GLN A 184 6.64 -3.13 -5.55
CA GLN A 184 6.42 -2.06 -4.58
C GLN A 184 7.47 -0.94 -4.70
N VAL A 185 8.74 -1.28 -4.93
CA VAL A 185 9.78 -0.27 -5.23
C VAL A 185 9.51 0.42 -6.57
N ALA A 186 9.07 -0.30 -7.59
CA ALA A 186 8.69 0.29 -8.87
C ALA A 186 7.52 1.28 -8.73
N MET A 187 6.63 1.09 -7.75
CA MET A 187 5.57 2.05 -7.44
C MET A 187 6.08 3.40 -6.91
N MET A 188 7.35 3.51 -6.52
CA MET A 188 7.99 4.82 -6.27
C MET A 188 7.97 5.73 -7.49
N TYR A 189 7.63 5.23 -8.68
CA TYR A 189 7.26 6.05 -9.82
C TYR A 189 6.18 7.11 -9.47
N HIS A 190 5.19 6.76 -8.65
CA HIS A 190 4.08 7.65 -8.29
C HIS A 190 4.54 8.97 -7.61
N PRO A 191 5.29 8.94 -6.48
CA PRO A 191 5.81 10.17 -5.87
C PRO A 191 6.79 10.92 -6.78
N ILE A 192 7.54 10.22 -7.65
CA ILE A 192 8.40 10.88 -8.65
C ILE A 192 7.56 11.69 -9.63
N VAL A 193 6.44 11.15 -10.13
CA VAL A 193 5.52 11.90 -11.00
C VAL A 193 4.91 13.08 -10.25
N CYS A 194 4.45 12.89 -9.01
CA CYS A 194 3.96 13.99 -8.18
C CYS A 194 5.01 15.09 -8.01
N TYR A 195 6.28 14.72 -7.84
CA TYR A 195 7.40 15.66 -7.73
C TYR A 195 7.64 16.42 -9.04
N LEU A 196 7.62 15.73 -10.19
CA LEU A 196 7.76 16.36 -11.50
C LEU A 196 6.60 17.32 -11.78
N GLU A 197 5.36 16.96 -11.43
CA GLU A 197 4.21 17.86 -11.56
C GLU A 197 4.33 19.08 -10.64
N TYR A 198 4.75 18.88 -9.39
CA TYR A 198 5.04 19.97 -8.45
C TYR A 198 6.10 20.93 -9.01
N ARG A 199 7.22 20.41 -9.52
CA ARG A 199 8.30 21.19 -10.15
C ARG A 199 7.83 21.98 -11.37
N GLN A 200 7.04 21.37 -12.25
CA GLN A 200 6.50 22.04 -13.44
C GLN A 200 5.53 23.18 -13.11
N ARG A 201 4.84 23.10 -11.96
CA ARG A 201 3.92 24.14 -11.51
C ARG A 201 4.66 25.30 -10.85
N LEU A 202 5.68 25.01 -10.03
CA LEU A 202 6.58 26.03 -9.47
C LEU A 202 7.27 26.90 -10.53
N GLN A 203 7.51 26.38 -11.73
CA GLN A 203 8.14 27.13 -12.82
C GLN A 203 7.16 28.01 -13.63
N LYS A 204 5.85 27.88 -13.38
CA LYS A 204 4.80 28.64 -14.06
C LYS A 204 4.21 29.76 -13.22
N ASP A 205 4.50 29.74 -11.92
CA ASP A 205 4.16 30.79 -10.95
C ASP A 205 5.37 31.73 -10.78
#